data_AF-A0A351IYJ7-F1
#
_entry.id   AF-A0A351IYJ7-F1
#
_cell.length_a   1.000
_cell.length_b   1.000
_cell.length_c   1.000
_cell.angle_alpha   90.00
_cell.angle_beta   90.00
_cell.angle_gamma   90.00
#
_symmetry.space_group_name_H-M   'P 1'
#
loop_
_entity.id
_entity.type
_entity.pdbx_description
1 polymer ?
#
loop_
_entity_poly.entity_id
_entity_poly.type
_entity_poly.pdbx_seq_one_letter_code
_entity_poly.pdbx_strand_id
1 'polypeptide(L)' 'VNPRTMESRLVPGLYFAGEILDVDALTGGYNLQIAFSTGYLAAKAMTQKKEV' A
#
# COMPACT_ATOMS: atom_id res chain seq x y z
N VAL A 1 2.30 -1.05 8.82
CA VAL A 1 1.34 -1.26 7.71
C VAL A 1 1.04 -2.76 7.58
N ASN A 2 -0.20 -3.18 7.29
CA ASN A 2 -0.52 -4.57 7.00
C ASN A 2 -0.08 -4.91 5.56
N PRO A 3 0.84 -5.85 5.33
CA PRO A 3 1.41 -6.12 4.01
C PRO A 3 0.39 -6.67 3.00
N ARG A 4 -0.76 -7.19 3.45
CA ARG A 4 -1.80 -7.74 2.57
C ARG A 4 -2.84 -6.72 2.13
N THR A 5 -2.96 -5.61 2.84
CA THR A 5 -4.03 -4.61 2.60
C THR A 5 -3.51 -3.19 2.47
N MET A 6 -2.25 -2.95 2.82
CA MET A 6 -1.66 -1.61 2.95
C MET A 6 -2.33 -0.71 4.00
N GLU A 7 -3.21 -1.26 4.84
CA GLU A 7 -3.89 -0.51 5.90
C GLU A 7 -2.95 -0.28 7.10
N SER A 8 -3.12 0.86 7.76
CA SER A 8 -2.54 1.14 9.07
C SER A 8 -3.02 0.11 10.10
N ARG A 9 -2.11 -0.32 10.96
CA ARG A 9 -2.45 -1.20 12.09
C ARG A 9 -2.97 -0.42 13.29
N LEU A 10 -2.86 0.91 13.26
CA LEU A 10 -3.18 1.81 14.37
C LEU A 10 -4.44 2.64 14.10
N VAL A 11 -4.67 3.02 12.83
CA VAL A 11 -5.77 3.90 12.43
C VAL A 11 -6.59 3.20 11.35
N PRO A 12 -7.78 2.65 11.68
CA PRO A 12 -8.64 2.03 10.68
C PRO A 12 -9.02 3.00 9.56
N GLY A 13 -9.02 2.54 8.32
CA GLY A 13 -9.36 3.35 7.14
C GLY A 13 -8.21 4.21 6.59
N LEU A 14 -7.05 4.24 7.25
CA LEU A 14 -5.85 4.90 6.75
C LEU A 14 -4.95 3.91 6.01
N TYR A 15 -4.54 4.23 4.78
CA TYR A 15 -3.73 3.36 3.93
C TYR A 15 -2.45 4.08 3.47
N PHE A 16 -1.39 3.31 3.21
CA PHE A 16 -0.09 3.84 2.78
C PHE A 16 0.43 3.07 1.57
N ALA A 17 1.00 3.76 0.59
CA ALA A 17 1.56 3.15 -0.61
C ALA A 17 2.72 4.00 -1.15
N GLY A 18 3.59 3.39 -1.94
CA GLY A 18 4.76 4.06 -2.54
C GLY A 18 5.86 4.40 -1.53
N GLU A 19 6.64 5.42 -1.88
CA GLU A 19 7.92 5.77 -1.24
C GLU A 19 7.79 6.28 0.21
N ILE A 20 6.57 6.57 0.69
CA ILE A 20 6.34 6.87 2.10
C ILE A 20 6.52 5.63 3.01
N LEU A 21 6.47 4.43 2.42
CA LEU A 21 6.75 3.19 3.11
C LEU A 21 8.25 3.02 3.28
N ASP A 22 8.67 2.40 4.39
CA ASP A 22 10.06 2.04 4.66
C ASP A 22 10.48 0.82 3.81
N VAL A 23 10.50 1.02 2.50
CA VAL A 23 10.94 0.06 1.47
C VAL A 23 11.60 0.84 0.34
N ASP A 24 12.80 0.43 0.00
CA ASP A 24 13.55 0.96 -1.12
C ASP A 24 14.08 -0.17 -2.01
N ALA A 25 14.46 0.20 -3.23
CA ALA A 25 15.11 -0.70 -4.17
C ALA A 25 16.12 0.07 -5.02
N LEU A 26 16.98 -0.70 -5.70
CA LEU A 26 17.92 -0.14 -6.66
C LEU A 26 17.22 0.61 -7.79
N THR A 27 17.96 1.48 -8.47
CA THR A 27 17.49 2.12 -9.72
C THR A 27 17.24 1.06 -10.80
N GLY A 28 16.44 1.42 -11.81
CA GLY A 28 16.00 0.47 -12.85
C GLY A 28 14.50 0.17 -12.83
N GLY A 29 13.71 1.01 -12.16
CA GLY A 29 12.24 0.93 -12.16
C GLY A 29 11.63 0.16 -10.98
N TYR A 30 12.44 -0.41 -10.08
CA TYR A 30 11.94 -1.16 -8.94
C TYR A 30 11.10 -0.29 -7.97
N ASN A 31 11.53 0.95 -7.69
CA ASN A 31 10.72 1.87 -6.86
C ASN A 31 9.38 2.23 -7.51
N LEU A 32 9.34 2.36 -8.85
CA LEU A 32 8.09 2.55 -9.58
C LEU A 32 7.19 1.32 -9.46
N GLN A 33 7.76 0.12 -9.60
CA GLN A 33 7.03 -1.13 -9.40
C GLN A 33 6.48 -1.27 -7.97
N ILE A 34 7.25 -0.87 -6.95
CA ILE A 34 6.80 -0.83 -5.55
C ILE A 34 5.62 0.14 -5.41
N ALA A 35 5.75 1.36 -5.95
CA ALA A 35 4.69 2.36 -5.90
C ALA A 35 3.39 1.88 -6.57
N PHE A 36 3.46 1.30 -7.77
CA PHE A 36 2.27 0.81 -8.47
C PHE A 36 1.66 -0.42 -7.78
N SER A 37 2.48 -1.37 -7.35
CA SER A 37 1.99 -2.60 -6.72
C SER A 37 1.30 -2.32 -5.38
N THR A 38 1.91 -1.46 -4.54
CA THR A 38 1.34 -1.09 -3.24
C THR A 38 0.12 -0.20 -3.39
N GLY A 39 0.11 0.74 -4.35
CA GLY A 39 -1.04 1.59 -4.65
C GLY A 39 -2.26 0.77 -5.11
N TYR A 40 -2.06 -0.18 -6.02
CA TYR A 40 -3.12 -1.10 -6.45
C TYR A 40 -3.68 -1.91 -5.27
N LEU A 41 -2.80 -2.46 -4.42
CA LEU A 41 -3.22 -3.28 -3.29
C LEU A 41 -3.99 -2.47 -2.23
N ALA A 42 -3.56 -1.24 -1.94
CA ALA A 42 -4.25 -0.32 -1.05
C ALA A 42 -5.68 -0.04 -1.55
N ALA A 43 -5.82 0.38 -2.81
CA ALA A 43 -7.12 0.67 -3.42
C ALA A 43 -8.04 -0.57 -3.47
N LYS A 44 -7.48 -1.74 -3.80
CA LYS A 44 -8.22 -3.00 -3.77
C LYS A 44 -8.72 -3.34 -2.36
N ALA A 45 -7.91 -3.13 -1.33
CA ALA A 45 -8.32 -3.37 0.04
C ALA A 45 -9.37 -2.37 0.55
N MET A 46 -9.28 -1.10 0.12
CA MET A 46 -10.30 -0.08 0.41
C MET A 46 -11.67 -0.47 -0.14
N THR A 47 -11.73 -0.96 -1.38
CA THR A 47 -12.99 -1.34 -2.04
C THR A 47 -13.57 -2.68 -1.58
N GLN A 48 -12.73 -3.59 -1.08
CA GLN A 48 -13.17 -4.89 -0.56
C GLN A 48 -13.65 -4.85 0.89
N LYS A 49 -13.35 -3.77 1.63
CA LYS A 49 -14.01 -3.50 2.90
C LYS A 49 -15.48 -3.19 2.61
N LYS A 50 -16.34 -4.20 2.70
CA LYS A 50 -17.80 -4.02 2.74
C LYS A 50 -18.11 -2.99 3.83
N GLU A 51 -18.75 -1.90 3.44
CA GLU A 51 -19.53 -1.08 4.37
C GLU A 51 -20.56 -2.00 5.02
N VAL A 52 -20.60 -1.96 6.35
CA VAL A 52 -21.66 -2.56 7.17
C VAL A 52 -22.85 -1.62 7.15
#